data_AF-A0A843I2W0-F1
#
_entry.id   AF-A0A843I2W0-F1
#
_cell.length_a   1.000
_cell.length_b   1.000
_cell.length_c   1.000
_cell.angle_alpha   90.00
_cell.angle_beta   90.00
_cell.angle_gamma   90.00
#
_symmetry.space_group_name_H-M   'P 1'
#
loop_
_entity.id
_entity.type
_entity.pdbx_description
1 polymer ?
#
loop_
_entity_poly.entity_id
_entity_poly.type
_entity_poly.pdbx_seq_one_letter_code
_entity_poly.pdbx_strand_id
1 'polypeptide(L)'
;MKFYDFLWESVKKPKLLEDYASNLGLEIHIDENIDFYKRLKEVALAAVKVVEFEISRLDEFVPQQRERCAELKRFIEEAIQDLKAVGEGVDGLRRPRC
;
A
#
# COMPACT_ATOMS: atom_id res chain seq x y z
N MET A 1 0.47 -10.83 12.13
CA MET A 1 1.12 -9.56 11.77
C MET A 1 0.03 -8.58 11.39
N LYS A 2 0.10 -7.30 11.81
CA LYS A 2 -0.89 -6.30 11.38
C LYS A 2 -0.66 -5.95 9.91
N PHE A 3 -1.70 -5.48 9.22
CA PHE A 3 -1.56 -5.08 7.82
C PHE A 3 -0.63 -3.86 7.71
N TYR A 4 -0.65 -2.98 8.70
CA TYR A 4 0.32 -1.89 8.83
C TYR A 4 1.79 -2.37 8.80
N ASP A 5 2.14 -3.38 9.60
CA ASP A 5 3.51 -3.91 9.65
C ASP A 5 3.88 -4.56 8.31
N PHE A 6 2.95 -5.29 7.71
CA PHE A 6 3.10 -5.86 6.37
C PHE A 6 3.41 -4.81 5.30
N LEU A 7 2.77 -3.64 5.34
CA LEU A 7 3.03 -2.56 4.38
C LEU A 7 4.45 -2.03 4.50
N TRP A 8 4.95 -1.80 5.72
CA TRP A 8 6.33 -1.36 5.94
C TRP A 8 7.36 -2.44 5.59
N GLU A 9 7.05 -3.71 5.86
CA GLU A 9 7.87 -4.82 5.39
C GLU A 9 7.90 -4.90 3.87
N SER A 10 6.78 -4.60 3.20
CA SER A 10 6.69 -4.56 1.74
C SER A 10 7.53 -3.43 1.14
N VAL A 11 7.76 -2.32 1.85
CA VAL A 11 8.77 -1.33 1.42
C VAL A 11 10.15 -1.96 1.39
N LYS A 12 10.53 -2.77 2.39
CA LYS A 12 11.85 -3.42 2.42
C LYS A 12 11.96 -4.57 1.43
N LYS A 13 10.85 -5.29 1.22
CA LYS A 13 10.75 -6.49 0.39
C LYS A 13 9.50 -6.40 -0.50
N PRO A 14 9.57 -5.69 -1.65
CA PRO A 14 8.40 -5.44 -2.50
C PRO A 14 7.65 -6.70 -2.96
N LYS A 15 8.39 -7.81 -3.12
CA LYS A 15 7.85 -9.12 -3.44
C LYS A 15 6.67 -9.54 -2.55
N LEU A 16 6.65 -9.12 -1.28
CA LEU A 16 5.55 -9.42 -0.36
C LEU A 16 4.21 -8.86 -0.85
N LEU A 17 4.19 -7.61 -1.32
CA LEU A 17 2.98 -6.97 -1.83
C LEU A 17 2.64 -7.50 -3.23
N GLU A 18 3.64 -7.76 -4.07
CA GLU A 18 3.44 -8.38 -5.39
C GLU A 18 2.79 -9.76 -5.28
N ASP A 19 3.31 -10.64 -4.43
CA ASP A 19 2.77 -11.98 -4.23
C ASP A 19 1.36 -11.91 -3.64
N TYR A 20 1.13 -11.01 -2.69
CA TYR A 20 -0.18 -10.77 -2.12
C TYR A 20 -1.20 -10.30 -3.18
N ALA A 21 -0.82 -9.35 -4.04
CA ALA A 21 -1.65 -8.89 -5.14
C ALA A 21 -1.92 -10.00 -6.17
N SER A 22 -0.89 -10.77 -6.52
CA SER A 22 -1.00 -11.89 -7.46
C SER A 22 -1.98 -12.96 -6.96
N ASN A 23 -1.99 -13.24 -5.66
CA ASN A 23 -2.94 -14.18 -5.04
C ASN A 23 -4.39 -13.68 -5.12
N LEU A 24 -4.61 -12.37 -5.25
CA LEU A 24 -5.92 -11.77 -5.50
C LEU A 24 -6.27 -11.74 -7.01
N GLY A 25 -5.33 -12.06 -7.89
CA GLY A 25 -5.48 -11.94 -9.35
C GLY A 25 -5.21 -10.53 -9.87
N LEU A 26 -4.43 -9.72 -9.13
CA LEU A 26 -3.96 -8.41 -9.56
C LEU A 26 -2.45 -8.46 -9.82
N GLU A 27 -2.03 -8.16 -11.04
CA GLU A 27 -0.61 -8.05 -11.37
C GLU A 27 -0.10 -6.63 -11.08
N ILE A 28 0.90 -6.54 -10.21
CA ILE A 28 1.65 -5.32 -9.93
C ILE A 28 3.14 -5.65 -9.97
N HIS A 29 3.95 -4.64 -10.27
CA HIS A 29 5.40 -4.73 -10.19
C HIS A 29 5.93 -3.50 -9.48
N ILE A 30 6.86 -3.71 -8.55
CA ILE A 30 7.52 -2.66 -7.77
C ILE A 30 9.02 -2.91 -7.89
N ASP A 31 9.78 -1.89 -8.31
CA ASP A 31 11.22 -2.05 -8.51
C ASP A 31 11.95 -2.13 -7.15
N GLU A 32 12.72 -3.20 -6.94
CA GLU A 32 13.51 -3.40 -5.72
C GLU A 32 14.88 -2.71 -5.75
N ASN A 33 15.30 -2.16 -6.91
CA ASN A 33 16.62 -1.54 -7.10
C ASN A 33 16.59 -0.01 -6.99
N ILE A 34 15.42 0.59 -6.75
CA ILE A 34 15.27 2.03 -6.53
C ILE A 34 15.51 2.41 -5.06
N ASP A 35 15.75 3.71 -4.85
CA ASP A 35 15.87 4.33 -3.52
C ASP A 35 14.67 4.00 -2.62
N PHE A 36 14.93 3.92 -1.31
CA PHE A 36 13.92 3.64 -0.28
C PHE A 36 12.67 4.51 -0.41
N TYR A 37 12.81 5.83 -0.59
CA TYR A 37 11.68 6.75 -0.66
C TYR A 37 10.88 6.59 -1.95
N LYS A 38 11.55 6.33 -3.08
CA LYS A 38 10.85 6.01 -4.33
C LYS A 38 10.05 4.73 -4.20
N ARG A 39 10.64 3.72 -3.55
CA ARG A 39 9.98 2.44 -3.25
C ARG A 39 8.81 2.59 -2.28
N LEU A 40 8.96 3.41 -1.24
CA LEU A 40 7.88 3.77 -0.32
C LEU A 40 6.68 4.33 -1.09
N LYS A 41 6.92 5.22 -2.04
CA LYS A 41 5.88 5.76 -2.92
C LYS A 41 5.22 4.67 -3.78
N GLU A 42 6.01 3.81 -4.44
CA GLU A 42 5.46 2.72 -5.27
C GLU A 42 4.61 1.75 -4.45
N VAL A 43 5.08 1.35 -3.27
CA VAL A 43 4.35 0.48 -2.34
C VAL A 43 3.06 1.14 -1.88
N ALA A 44 3.09 2.42 -1.52
CA ALA A 44 1.91 3.17 -1.12
C ALA A 44 0.85 3.26 -2.24
N LEU A 45 1.27 3.53 -3.47
CA LEU A 45 0.38 3.54 -4.63
C LEU A 45 -0.20 2.15 -4.91
N ALA A 46 0.64 1.11 -4.87
CA ALA A 46 0.23 -0.27 -5.10
C ALA A 46 -0.73 -0.76 -4.02
N ALA A 47 -0.45 -0.49 -2.75
CA ALA A 47 -1.29 -0.91 -1.63
C ALA A 47 -2.71 -0.35 -1.71
N VAL A 48 -2.86 0.92 -2.14
CA VAL A 48 -4.18 1.51 -2.40
C VAL A 48 -4.93 0.74 -3.49
N LYS A 49 -4.27 0.44 -4.61
CA LYS A 49 -4.89 -0.34 -5.70
C LYS A 49 -5.31 -1.73 -5.23
N VAL A 50 -4.44 -2.41 -4.49
CA VAL A 50 -4.67 -3.78 -4.00
C VAL A 50 -5.85 -3.82 -3.04
N VAL A 51 -5.91 -2.93 -2.05
CA VAL A 51 -6.99 -2.91 -1.06
C VAL A 51 -8.33 -2.52 -1.71
N GLU A 52 -8.34 -1.53 -2.61
CA GLU A 52 -9.57 -1.17 -3.32
C GLU A 52 -10.05 -2.30 -4.24
N PHE A 53 -9.13 -2.99 -4.90
CA PHE A 53 -9.45 -4.15 -5.71
C PHE A 53 -10.04 -5.27 -4.85
N GLU A 54 -9.43 -5.60 -3.71
CA GLU A 54 -9.94 -6.60 -2.76
C GLU A 54 -11.35 -6.24 -2.29
N ILE A 55 -11.58 -4.99 -1.88
CA ILE A 55 -12.88 -4.51 -1.41
C ILE A 55 -13.95 -4.58 -2.51
N SER A 56 -13.60 -4.23 -3.76
CA SER A 56 -14.54 -4.27 -4.89
C SER A 56 -15.06 -5.67 -5.21
N ARG A 57 -14.39 -6.72 -4.72
CA ARG A 57 -14.77 -8.13 -4.92
C ARG A 57 -15.60 -8.71 -3.78
N LEU A 58 -15.86 -7.93 -2.73
CA LEU A 58 -16.65 -8.37 -1.59
C LEU A 58 -18.11 -7.95 -1.76
N ASP A 59 -19.03 -8.89 -1.52
CA ASP A 59 -20.47 -8.60 -1.50
C ASP A 59 -20.86 -7.72 -0.29
N GLU A 60 -20.14 -7.86 0.83
CA GLU A 60 -20.32 -7.07 2.05
C GLU A 60 -19.00 -6.64 2.68
N PHE A 61 -18.99 -5.42 3.26
CA PHE A 61 -17.81 -4.87 3.91
C PHE A 61 -17.62 -5.42 5.33
N VAL A 62 -16.76 -6.45 5.46
CA VAL A 62 -16.50 -7.13 6.74
C VAL A 62 -15.61 -6.29 7.69
N PRO A 63 -15.72 -6.49 9.02
CA PRO A 63 -14.95 -5.72 10.01
C PRO A 63 -13.44 -5.71 9.80
N GLN A 64 -12.85 -6.83 9.35
CA GLN A 64 -11.43 -6.92 9.06
C GLN A 64 -10.98 -5.93 7.98
N GLN A 65 -11.86 -5.61 7.02
CA GLN A 65 -11.56 -4.63 5.98
C GLN A 65 -11.62 -3.19 6.47
N ARG A 66 -12.45 -2.89 7.48
CA ARG A 66 -12.43 -1.59 8.17
C ARG A 66 -11.07 -1.36 8.82
N GLU A 67 -10.58 -2.37 9.54
CA GLU A 67 -9.29 -2.30 10.22
C GLU A 67 -8.15 -2.12 9.22
N ARG A 68 -8.10 -2.94 8.17
CA ARG A 68 -7.07 -2.84 7.12
C ARG A 68 -7.12 -1.51 6.39
N CYS A 69 -8.31 -0.98 6.14
CA CYS A 69 -8.46 0.34 5.53
C CYS A 69 -7.93 1.46 6.44
N ALA A 70 -8.20 1.39 7.74
CA ALA A 70 -7.66 2.35 8.71
C ALA A 70 -6.13 2.26 8.81
N GLU A 71 -5.58 1.04 8.81
CA GLU A 71 -4.13 0.80 8.80
C GLU A 71 -3.48 1.31 7.52
N LEU A 72 -4.11 1.10 6.35
CA LEU A 72 -3.64 1.66 5.08
C LEU A 72 -3.69 3.19 5.07
N LYS A 73 -4.78 3.81 5.54
CA LYS A 73 -4.90 5.27 5.64
C LYS A 73 -3.75 5.85 6.46
N ARG A 74 -3.46 5.24 7.62
CA ARG A 74 -2.35 5.62 8.47
C ARG A 74 -1.01 5.51 7.73
N PHE A 75 -0.76 4.37 7.08
CA PHE A 75 0.46 4.16 6.32
C PHE A 75 0.66 5.22 5.21
N ILE A 76 -0.40 5.56 4.47
CA ILE A 76 -0.35 6.60 3.43
C ILE A 76 -0.03 7.98 4.02
N GLU A 77 -0.60 8.32 5.17
CA GLU A 77 -0.34 9.60 5.83
C GLU A 77 1.12 9.73 6.27
N GLU A 78 1.66 8.68 6.88
CA GLU A 78 3.07 8.62 7.29
C GLU A 78 3.99 8.66 6.05
N ALA A 79 3.68 7.91 4.99
CA ALA A 79 4.44 7.94 3.74
C ALA A 79 4.46 9.34 3.10
N ILE A 80 3.32 10.06 3.10
CA ILE A 80 3.24 11.44 2.61
C ILE A 80 4.12 12.38 3.45
N GLN A 81 4.14 12.21 4.77
CA GLN A 81 4.97 13.02 5.66
C GLN A 81 6.46 12.76 5.40
N ASP A 82 6.87 11.50 5.31
CA ASP A 82 8.26 11.10 5.07
C ASP A 82 8.77 11.61 3.72
N LEU A 83 7.98 11.42 2.65
CA LEU A 83 8.34 11.90 1.30
C LEU A 83 8.49 13.42 1.27
N LYS A 84 7.57 14.15 1.91
CA LYS A 84 7.68 15.62 2.01
C LYS A 84 8.91 16.05 2.79
N ALA A 85 9.27 15.34 3.87
CA ALA A 85 10.43 15.67 4.69
C ALA A 85 11.76 15.57 3.91
N VAL A 86 11.83 14.69 2.91
CA VAL A 86 13.01 14.51 2.06
C VAL A 86 12.93 15.21 0.70
N GLY A 87 11.85 15.97 0.46
CA GLY A 87 11.65 16.71 -0.79
C GLY A 87 11.23 15.84 -1.99
N GLU A 88 10.77 14.61 -1.76
CA GLU A 88 10.24 13.72 -2.79
C GLU A 88 8.78 14.06 -3.12
N GLY A 89 8.40 13.86 -4.38
CA GLY A 89 7.07 14.19 -4.88
C GLY A 89 6.00 13.20 -4.40
N VAL A 90 4.88 13.69 -3.87
CA VAL A 90 3.75 12.87 -3.38
C VAL A 90 2.66 12.62 -4.44
N ASP A 91 2.95 12.90 -5.72
CA ASP A 91 1.97 12.82 -6.80
C ASP A 91 1.35 11.43 -6.91
N GLY A 92 0.02 11.41 -7.05
CA GLY A 92 -0.78 10.19 -7.15
C GLY A 92 -1.09 9.51 -5.81
N LEU A 93 -0.40 9.87 -4.72
CA LEU A 93 -0.74 9.34 -3.39
C LEU A 93 -2.08 9.89 -2.92
N ARG A 94 -2.93 8.98 -2.47
CA ARG A 94 -4.26 9.29 -1.96
C ARG A 94 -4.68 8.26 -0.93
N ARG A 95 -5.60 8.67 -0.06
CA ARG A 95 -6.27 7.72 0.84
C ARG A 95 -7.08 6.70 0.00
N PRO A 96 -7.20 5.44 0.48
CA PRO A 96 -8.06 4.44 -0.16
C PRO A 96 -9.54 4.84 -0.04
N ARG A 97 -10.36 4.38 -1.00
CA ARG A 97 -11.82 4.57 -1.04
C ARG A 97 -12.53 3.49 -0.23
N CYS A 98 -12.20 3.51 1.04
CA CYS A 98 -12.87 2.89 2.17
C CYS A 98 -12.64 3.88 3.35
#